data_AF-A0AAD4B963-F1
#
_entry.id   AF-A0AAD4B963-F1
#
_cell.length_a   1.000
_cell.length_b   1.000
_cell.length_c   1.000
_cell.angle_alpha   90.00
_cell.angle_beta   90.00
_cell.angle_gamma   90.00
#
_symmetry.space_group_name_H-M   'P 1'
#
loop_
_entity.id
_entity.type
_entity.pdbx_description
1 polymer ?
#
loop_
_entity_poly.entity_id
_entity_poly.type
_entity_poly.pdbx_seq_one_letter_code
_entity_poly.pdbx_strand_id
1 'polypeptide(L)' 'PVAYVHWFKPFSHIDNTIRMFRISCSTRNHRPNAGIVPVSQLIQPCHLVP' A
#
# COMPACT_ATOMS: atom_id res chain seq x y z
N PRO A 1 -19.55 -3.76 -7.08
CA PRO A 1 -19.11 -3.38 -5.71
C PRO A 1 -17.85 -2.51 -5.80
N VAL A 2 -17.66 -1.60 -4.84
CA VAL A 2 -16.49 -0.70 -4.78
C VAL A 2 -15.75 -0.86 -3.45
N ALA A 3 -14.45 -0.60 -3.47
CA ALA A 3 -13.59 -0.63 -2.29
C ALA A 3 -12.89 0.72 -2.11
N TYR A 4 -12.77 1.14 -0.86
CA TYR A 4 -11.94 2.29 -0.48
C TYR A 4 -10.55 1.79 -0.13
N VAL A 5 -9.52 2.32 -0.81
CA VAL A 5 -8.14 1.84 -0.71
C VAL A 5 -7.20 2.98 -0.32
N HIS A 6 -6.19 2.67 0.50
CA HIS A 6 -5.05 3.53 0.77
C HIS A 6 -3.85 3.03 -0.03
N TRP A 7 -3.18 3.94 -0.72
CA TRP A 7 -1.97 3.64 -1.47
C TRP A 7 -0.75 3.73 -0.55
N PHE A 8 0.14 2.75 -0.62
CA PHE A 8 1.45 2.78 0.03
C PHE A 8 2.52 3.26 -0.94
N LYS A 9 3.65 3.74 -0.42
CA LYS A 9 4.85 3.99 -1.22
C LYS A 9 5.43 2.65 -1.70
N PRO A 10 6.14 2.62 -2.84
CA PRO A 10 6.88 1.44 -3.28
C PRO A 10 7.82 0.94 -2.18
N PHE A 11 7.98 -0.38 -2.09
CA PHE A 11 8.84 -1.04 -1.11
C PHE A 11 10.33 -0.79 -1.45
N SER A 12 10.86 0.35 -1.01
CA SER A 12 12.22 0.78 -1.36
C SER A 12 13.26 0.51 -0.27
N HIS A 13 12.84 0.28 0.98
CA HIS A 13 13.76 0.15 2.11
C HIS A 13 13.37 -1.03 2.99
N ILE A 14 14.36 -1.84 3.36
CA ILE A 14 14.22 -2.91 4.35
C ILE A 14 14.58 -2.34 5.72
N ASP A 15 13.69 -2.48 6.69
CA ASP A 15 13.99 -2.24 8.09
C ASP A 15 14.90 -3.35 8.61
N ASN A 16 16.14 -2.98 8.99
CA ASN A 16 17.15 -3.93 9.43
C ASN A 16 16.88 -4.52 10.82
N THR A 17 16.01 -3.92 11.62
CA THR A 17 15.66 -4.42 12.95
C THR A 17 14.68 -5.59 12.84
N ILE A 18 13.69 -5.49 11.95
CA ILE A 18 12.66 -6.51 11.75
C ILE A 18 12.85 -7.35 10.48
N ARG A 19 13.89 -7.07 9.69
CA ARG A 19 14.20 -7.72 8.40
C ARG A 19 12.99 -7.72 7.45
N MET A 20 12.26 -6.61 7.37
CA MET A 20 11.04 -6.49 6.55
C MET A 20 10.96 -5.16 5.80
N PHE A 21 10.22 -5.10 4.70
CA PHE A 21 10.01 -3.85 3.98
C PHE A 21 9.33 -2.80 4.86
N ARG A 22 9.91 -1.60 4.89
CA ARG A 22 9.32 -0.45 5.55
C ARG A 22 8.15 0.07 4.72
N ILE A 23 6.95 -0.15 5.23
CA ILE A 23 5.73 0.33 4.60
C ILE A 23 5.46 1.77 5.08
N SER A 24 5.09 2.65 4.15
CA SER A 24 4.64 4.00 4.50
C SER A 24 3.51 4.44 3.58
N CYS A 25 2.52 5.15 4.13
CA CYS A 25 1.40 5.66 3.33
C CYS A 25 1.90 6.64 2.26
N SER A 26 1.39 6.47 1.05
CA SER A 26 1.57 7.47 -0.01
C SER A 26 0.72 8.69 0.32
N THR A 27 1.23 9.88 -0.04
CA THR A 27 0.54 11.15 0.14
C THR A 27 0.41 11.88 -1.18
N ARG A 28 -0.71 12.59 -1.38
CA ARG A 28 -0.96 13.45 -2.53
C ARG A 28 -1.53 14.77 -2.01
N ASN A 29 -0.88 15.88 -2.32
CA ASN A 29 -1.24 17.22 -1.82
C ASN A 29 -1.40 17.28 -0.30
N HIS A 30 -0.41 16.76 0.44
CA HIS A 30 -0.39 16.69 1.92
C HIS A 30 -1.53 15.89 2.57
N ARG A 31 -2.28 15.10 1.79
CA ARG A 31 -3.33 14.20 2.29
C ARG A 31 -2.99 12.75 2.00
N PRO A 32 -3.57 11.77 2.73
CA PRO A 32 -3.45 10.37 2.39
C PRO A 32 -3.83 10.15 0.93
N ASN A 33 -2.97 9.46 0.19
CA ASN A 33 -3.30 9.04 -1.16
C ASN A 33 -4.26 7.85 -1.03
N ALA A 34 -5.55 8.12 -1.18
CA ALA A 34 -6.61 7.13 -1.09
C ALA A 34 -7.60 7.33 -2.23
N GLY A 35 -8.38 6.29 -2.54
CA GLY A 35 -9.36 6.33 -3.62
C GLY A 35 -10.40 5.24 -3.51
N ILE A 36 -11.46 5.38 -4.31
CA ILE A 36 -12.49 4.36 -4.47
C ILE A 36 -12.23 3.66 -5.79
N VAL A 37 -12.00 2.35 -5.74
CA VAL A 37 -11.75 1.52 -6.92
C VAL A 37 -12.82 0.44 -7.05
N PRO A 38 -13.21 0.03 -8.27
CA PRO A 38 -14.01 -1.16 -8.47
C PRO A 38 -13.29 -2.38 -7.89
N VAL A 39 -14.02 -3.25 -7.17
CA VAL A 39 -13.42 -4.47 -6.58
C VAL A 39 -12.84 -5.38 -7.66
N SER A 40 -13.34 -5.33 -8.89
CA SER A 40 -12.80 -6.08 -10.03
C SER A 40 -11.37 -5.71 -10.41
N GLN A 41 -10.85 -4.56 -9.95
CA GLN A 41 -9.45 -4.18 -10.14
C GLN A 41 -8.53 -4.77 -9.06
N LEU A 42 -9.09 -5.31 -7.97
CA LEU A 42 -8.35 -5.99 -6.93
C LEU A 42 -8.19 -7.45 -7.34
N ILE A 43 -6.96 -7.86 -7.63
CA ILE A 43 -6.67 -9.22 -8.10
C ILE A 43 -6.83 -10.22 -6.95
N GLN A 44 -6.04 -10.05 -5.89
CA GLN A 44 -6.08 -10.89 -4.69
C GLN A 44 -5.31 -10.25 -3.54
N PRO A 45 -5.58 -10.63 -2.28
CA PRO A 45 -4.67 -10.38 -1.17
C PRO A 45 -3.29 -11.00 -1.46
N CYS A 46 -2.21 -10.31 -1.10
CA CYS A 46 -0.86 -10.83 -1.18
C CYS A 46 -0.16 -10.75 0.18
N HIS A 47 0.76 -11.68 0.43
CA HIS A 47 1.65 -11.64 1.58
C HIS A 47 2.93 -10.89 1.21
N LEU A 48 3.36 -9.99 2.08
CA LEU A 48 4.63 -9.32 1.95
C LEU A 48 5.72 -10.23 2.51
N VAL A 49 6.67 -10.62 1.65
CA VAL A 49 7.87 -11.39 2.02
C VAL A 49 9.08 -10.48 1.78
N PRO A 50 10.01 -10.35 2.75
CA PRO A 50 11.23 -9.55 2.60
C PRO A 50 12.20 -10.04 1.52
#